data_AF-A0A832R0Y7-F1
#
_entry.id   AF-A0A832R0Y7-F1
#
_cell.length_a   1.000
_cell.length_b   1.000
_cell.length_c   1.000
_cell.angle_alpha   90.00
_cell.angle_beta   90.00
_cell.angle_gamma   90.00
#
_symmetry.space_group_name_H-M   'P 1'
#
loop_
_entity.id
_entity.type
_entity.pdbx_description
1 polymer ?
#
loop_
_entity_poly.entity_id
_entity_poly.type
_entity_poly.pdbx_seq_one_letter_code
_entity_poly.pdbx_strand_id
1 'polypeptide(L)'
;MANLNDYMYGRLAFAGFKLTPQSQVRERVVSLKRESRKDCYDQSCQIELGKAVSAHKSLSSRLIKIGDVCSLQSQIYDLKTETTEMGAEAKGPCTEKGIAASIDQVVAIFKGGVVAPAQPVQDLDKGGGSAKITSSPSGAEVWLNDEFIGITPHIIPEKPSGTYKLRLELPDYVSNEATLVIKKGKETIHHRELASNWGKISISSSPTGATVYLDDVLVPNLTTPCVLDRVAPGVHVVKFFLAGHSEGTARTSVIRGKTASVAAKLEPMCGRLVVSSSYGGGSKCEGNLKIDGQIVGRTPWQGDVSAGSHTVEVQCQNGKASQQVTVAHNGRSELNILIETCPGDWCLIPGGSSNMGSNDGDDDEKPVHRVTVRTFEMTKTQVTVEQYKACVDAGVCTAPDTGDYCNWGQSDRGKHPINCVDWHQAQAYAKWAGGRLPTEAEWEYAARSGGRDWKYPWGNENATCERAVMYDGDLGCGRESTWPVCSKPRGNTTHGLCDMAGNVWEWVQDWYHDSYKGAPTDGSAWEKPTGSSRVDRGGSWGNGAGSVRAAIRNHASPGYRHDTLGFRLARDSL
;
A
#
# COMPACT_ATOMS: atom_id res chain seq x y z
N MET A 1 -56.14 35.37 18.46
CA MET A 1 -55.40 36.25 19.39
C MET A 1 -53.94 35.82 19.37
N ALA A 2 -53.10 36.53 18.63
CA ALA A 2 -51.66 36.29 18.66
C ALA A 2 -51.14 36.52 20.09
N ASN A 3 -50.26 35.65 20.57
CA ASN A 3 -49.70 35.77 21.91
C ASN A 3 -48.93 37.10 21.98
N LEU A 4 -49.22 37.94 22.98
CA LEU A 4 -48.62 39.26 23.17
C LEU A 4 -47.08 39.20 23.05
N ASN A 5 -46.50 38.09 23.50
CA ASN A 5 -45.06 37.82 23.42
C ASN A 5 -44.54 37.64 21.97
N ASP A 6 -45.32 37.04 21.06
CA ASP A 6 -44.90 36.81 19.68
C ASP A 6 -44.90 38.11 18.87
N TYR A 7 -45.86 38.99 19.14
CA TYR A 7 -45.92 40.31 18.52
C TYR A 7 -44.78 41.22 19.01
N MET A 8 -44.51 41.21 20.32
CA MET A 8 -43.36 41.90 20.92
C MET A 8 -42.03 41.37 20.38
N TYR A 9 -41.89 40.04 20.27
CA TYR A 9 -40.73 39.38 19.68
C TYR A 9 -40.46 39.86 18.26
N GLY A 10 -41.50 39.90 17.41
CA GLY A 10 -41.37 40.41 16.04
C GLY A 10 -40.79 41.83 16.04
N ARG A 11 -41.42 42.76 16.77
CA ARG A 11 -41.00 44.18 16.80
C ARG A 11 -39.58 44.40 17.36
N LEU A 12 -39.15 43.59 18.33
CA LEU A 12 -37.80 43.66 18.90
C LEU A 12 -36.74 42.93 18.05
N ALA A 13 -37.09 41.85 17.36
CA ALA A 13 -36.22 41.21 16.37
C ALA A 13 -35.94 42.15 15.18
N PHE A 14 -36.96 42.84 14.67
CA PHE A 14 -36.83 43.92 13.68
C PHE A 14 -35.97 45.10 14.17
N ALA A 15 -35.75 45.22 15.47
CA ALA A 15 -34.91 46.23 16.10
C ALA A 15 -33.45 45.80 16.33
N GLY A 16 -33.07 44.59 15.89
CA GLY A 16 -31.70 44.07 16.03
C GLY A 16 -31.45 43.21 17.28
N PHE A 17 -32.47 42.96 18.10
CA PHE A 17 -32.34 42.06 19.25
C PHE A 17 -32.50 40.59 18.82
N LYS A 18 -31.53 39.73 19.15
CA LYS A 18 -31.65 38.27 18.97
C LYS A 18 -32.31 37.64 20.20
N LEU A 19 -33.63 37.45 20.13
CA LEU A 19 -34.42 36.85 21.19
C LEU A 19 -34.74 35.39 20.85
N THR A 20 -35.19 34.58 21.81
CA THR A 20 -35.77 33.24 21.53
C THR A 20 -37.10 33.11 22.26
N PRO A 21 -38.21 32.71 21.61
CA PRO A 21 -39.50 32.58 22.28
C PRO A 21 -39.40 31.55 23.41
N GLN A 22 -39.94 31.88 24.59
CA GLN A 22 -39.80 31.04 25.79
C GLN A 22 -40.27 29.59 25.57
N SER A 23 -41.32 29.39 24.78
CA SER A 23 -41.84 28.07 24.40
C SER A 23 -40.87 27.23 23.56
N GLN A 24 -39.95 27.87 22.83
CA GLN A 24 -39.01 27.26 21.90
C GLN A 24 -37.58 27.18 22.44
N VAL A 25 -37.31 27.77 23.61
CA VAL A 25 -35.97 27.74 24.24
C VAL A 25 -35.49 26.30 24.42
N ARG A 26 -36.35 25.40 24.89
CA ARG A 26 -35.98 24.00 25.16
C ARG A 26 -35.64 23.24 23.87
N GLU A 27 -36.44 23.38 22.82
CA GLU A 27 -36.19 22.74 21.52
C GLU A 27 -34.97 23.34 20.81
N ARG A 28 -34.79 24.66 20.87
CA ARG A 28 -33.64 25.33 20.25
C ARG A 28 -32.33 24.92 20.92
N VAL A 29 -32.32 24.80 22.25
CA VAL A 29 -31.18 24.27 23.02
C VAL A 29 -30.89 22.81 22.64
N VAL A 30 -31.92 21.98 22.41
CA VAL A 30 -31.75 20.58 22.01
C VAL A 30 -31.27 20.45 20.55
N SER A 31 -31.77 21.27 19.62
CA SER A 31 -31.33 21.28 18.21
C SER A 31 -29.87 21.70 18.09
N LEU A 32 -29.46 22.77 18.77
CA LEU A 32 -28.08 23.25 18.79
C LEU A 32 -27.12 22.23 19.43
N LYS A 33 -27.57 21.49 20.45
CA LYS A 33 -26.82 20.36 21.04
C LYS A 33 -26.71 19.15 20.10
N ARG A 34 -27.65 18.95 19.16
CA ARG A 34 -27.69 17.79 18.27
C ARG A 34 -26.85 18.01 17.01
N GLU A 35 -26.83 19.23 16.48
CA GLU A 35 -25.97 19.63 15.35
C GLU A 35 -24.49 19.67 15.72
N SER A 36 -24.16 20.04 16.97
CA SER A 36 -22.77 20.15 17.46
C SER A 36 -22.14 18.86 17.99
N ARG A 37 -22.91 17.77 18.18
CA ARG A 37 -22.40 16.48 18.69
C ARG A 37 -21.66 15.65 17.64
N LYS A 38 -21.64 16.10 16.37
CA LYS A 38 -20.91 15.38 15.31
C LYS A 38 -19.38 15.60 15.35
N ASP A 39 -18.85 16.63 16.03
CA ASP A 39 -17.42 17.00 15.85
C ASP A 39 -16.62 17.44 17.10
N CYS A 40 -17.04 17.29 18.37
CA CYS A 40 -16.22 17.82 19.49
C CYS A 40 -16.26 17.03 20.82
N TYR A 41 -15.10 16.57 21.30
CA TYR A 41 -14.90 15.80 22.56
C TYR A 41 -13.99 16.49 23.60
N ASP A 42 -13.46 17.70 23.37
CA ASP A 42 -12.51 18.38 24.28
C ASP A 42 -13.15 19.42 25.22
N GLN A 43 -12.60 19.57 26.44
CA GLN A 43 -13.08 20.42 27.54
C GLN A 43 -13.04 21.92 27.19
N SER A 44 -12.09 22.34 26.36
CA SER A 44 -11.96 23.69 25.80
C SER A 44 -13.17 24.09 24.95
N CYS A 45 -13.70 23.13 24.19
CA CYS A 45 -14.85 23.28 23.28
C CYS A 45 -16.17 23.42 24.05
N GLN A 46 -16.30 22.75 25.20
CA GLN A 46 -17.49 22.85 26.05
C GLN A 46 -17.64 24.24 26.71
N ILE A 47 -16.53 24.92 27.00
CA ILE A 47 -16.55 26.29 27.57
C ILE A 47 -17.01 27.31 26.51
N GLU A 48 -16.60 27.16 25.25
CA GLU A 48 -17.08 28.01 24.15
C GLU A 48 -18.56 27.75 23.79
N LEU A 49 -19.02 26.50 23.88
CA LEU A 49 -20.43 26.14 23.73
C LEU A 49 -21.32 26.74 24.82
N GLY A 50 -20.84 26.76 26.08
CA GLY A 50 -21.50 27.49 27.16
C GLY A 50 -21.60 29.00 26.89
N LYS A 51 -20.54 29.59 26.32
CA LYS A 51 -20.53 31.00 25.89
C LYS A 51 -21.54 31.28 24.77
N ALA A 52 -21.68 30.40 23.78
CA ALA A 52 -22.60 30.58 22.66
C ALA A 52 -24.08 30.51 23.07
N VAL A 53 -24.45 29.62 23.99
CA VAL A 53 -25.83 29.53 24.52
C VAL A 53 -26.13 30.71 25.45
N SER A 54 -25.13 31.22 26.17
CA SER A 54 -25.27 32.39 27.04
C SER A 54 -25.43 33.73 26.29
N ALA A 55 -25.26 33.78 24.96
CA ALA A 55 -25.47 35.00 24.18
C ALA A 55 -26.95 35.32 23.89
N HIS A 56 -27.90 34.50 24.36
CA HIS A 56 -29.33 34.65 24.13
C HIS A 56 -30.05 35.33 25.30
N LYS A 57 -30.91 36.31 25.00
CA LYS A 57 -31.74 37.03 25.98
C LYS A 57 -33.19 36.57 25.90
N SER A 58 -33.89 36.53 27.04
CA SER A 58 -35.31 36.15 27.13
C SER A 58 -36.18 37.36 27.44
N LEU A 59 -37.32 37.49 26.75
CA LEU A 59 -38.30 38.56 26.97
C LEU A 59 -39.53 38.02 27.69
N SER A 60 -39.97 38.70 28.75
CA SER A 60 -41.22 38.43 29.46
C SER A 60 -42.09 39.68 29.47
N SER A 61 -43.33 39.58 29.00
CA SER A 61 -44.28 40.69 28.96
C SER A 61 -45.59 40.32 29.64
N ARG A 62 -46.18 41.27 30.38
CA ARG A 62 -47.44 41.12 31.10
C ARG A 62 -48.32 42.35 30.91
N LEU A 63 -49.59 42.12 30.58
CA LEU A 63 -50.61 43.16 30.52
C LEU A 63 -51.48 43.11 31.77
N ILE A 64 -51.63 44.23 32.47
CA ILE A 64 -52.40 44.36 33.71
C ILE A 64 -53.47 45.43 33.50
N LYS A 65 -54.74 45.09 33.69
CA LYS A 65 -55.86 46.04 33.62
C LYS A 65 -56.13 46.64 35.00
N ILE A 66 -56.16 47.96 35.09
CA ILE A 66 -56.50 48.73 36.29
C ILE A 66 -57.55 49.78 35.89
N GLY A 67 -58.82 49.52 36.20
CA GLY A 67 -59.93 50.34 35.71
C GLY A 67 -60.03 50.32 34.18
N ASP A 68 -60.09 51.49 33.55
CA ASP A 68 -60.13 51.66 32.08
C ASP A 68 -58.74 51.73 31.42
N VAL A 69 -57.68 51.59 32.21
CA VAL A 69 -56.28 51.68 31.78
C VAL A 69 -55.62 50.31 31.80
N CYS A 70 -54.89 50.01 30.74
CA CYS A 70 -54.07 48.81 30.61
C CYS A 70 -52.60 49.21 30.73
N SER A 71 -51.89 48.58 31.68
CA SER A 71 -50.44 48.71 31.84
C SER A 71 -49.75 47.50 31.22
N LEU A 72 -48.85 47.75 30.27
CA LEU A 72 -47.97 46.75 29.69
C LEU A 72 -46.59 46.86 30.34
N GLN A 73 -46.22 45.83 31.09
CA GLN A 73 -44.90 45.69 31.71
C GLN A 73 -44.09 44.65 30.95
N SER A 74 -42.87 44.97 30.57
CA SER A 74 -41.96 44.04 29.88
C SER A 74 -40.57 44.07 30.49
N GLN A 75 -39.91 42.91 30.53
CA GLN A 75 -38.58 42.73 31.08
C GLN A 75 -37.73 41.86 30.17
N ILE A 76 -36.48 42.28 29.95
CA ILE A 76 -35.44 41.51 29.27
C ILE A 76 -34.53 40.90 30.34
N TYR A 77 -34.41 39.59 30.31
CA TYR A 77 -33.59 38.81 31.23
C TYR A 77 -32.38 38.25 30.48
N ASP A 78 -31.19 38.52 31.01
CA ASP A 78 -29.94 38.00 30.45
C ASP A 78 -29.69 36.60 31.04
N LEU A 79 -29.69 35.59 30.17
CA LEU A 79 -29.49 34.19 30.57
C LEU A 79 -28.04 33.88 30.94
N LYS A 80 -27.08 34.76 30.65
CA LYS A 80 -25.66 34.63 31.02
C LYS A 80 -25.38 35.06 32.45
N THR A 81 -26.00 36.16 32.88
CA THR A 81 -25.75 36.77 34.20
C THR A 81 -26.84 36.47 35.21
N GLU A 82 -27.93 35.81 34.80
CA GLU A 82 -29.11 35.49 35.63
C GLU A 82 -29.73 36.74 36.29
N THR A 83 -29.63 37.89 35.61
CA THR A 83 -30.14 39.18 36.09
C THR A 83 -31.07 39.81 35.06
N THR A 84 -32.04 40.58 35.57
CA THR A 84 -32.87 41.45 34.73
C THR A 84 -32.01 42.58 34.21
N GLU A 85 -31.87 42.66 32.90
CA GLU A 85 -31.03 43.65 32.25
C GLU A 85 -31.77 44.98 32.09
N MET A 86 -33.02 44.94 31.60
CA MET A 86 -33.84 46.12 31.34
C MET A 86 -35.33 45.84 31.54
N GLY A 87 -36.06 46.82 32.08
CA GLY A 87 -37.51 46.80 32.24
C GLY A 87 -38.16 48.06 31.67
N ALA A 88 -39.36 47.92 31.12
CA ALA A 88 -40.13 49.03 30.55
C ALA A 88 -41.62 48.85 30.85
N GLU A 89 -42.30 49.97 31.17
CA GLU A 89 -43.74 50.02 31.40
C GLU A 89 -44.36 51.12 30.54
N ALA A 90 -45.48 50.82 29.89
CA ALA A 90 -46.32 51.80 29.21
C ALA A 90 -47.78 51.62 29.60
N LYS A 91 -48.52 52.71 29.71
CA LYS A 91 -49.93 52.72 30.09
C LYS A 91 -50.76 53.37 28.98
N GLY A 92 -51.86 52.74 28.63
CA GLY A 92 -52.79 53.24 27.61
C GLY A 92 -54.22 52.77 27.84
N PRO A 93 -55.18 53.28 27.08
CA PRO A 93 -56.56 52.80 27.14
C PRO A 93 -56.62 51.31 26.75
N CYS A 94 -57.49 50.54 27.40
CA CYS A 94 -57.69 49.10 27.13
C CYS A 94 -58.43 48.83 25.80
N THR A 95 -57.97 49.43 24.69
CA THR A 95 -58.45 49.20 23.32
C THR A 95 -57.31 48.64 22.45
N GLU A 96 -57.63 47.99 21.33
CA GLU A 96 -56.61 47.38 20.45
C GLU A 96 -55.55 48.39 19.97
N LYS A 97 -55.98 49.60 19.58
CA LYS A 97 -55.07 50.70 19.24
C LYS A 97 -54.26 51.21 20.44
N GLY A 98 -54.86 51.26 21.64
CA GLY A 98 -54.18 51.68 22.86
C GLY A 98 -53.10 50.70 23.33
N ILE A 99 -53.35 49.40 23.17
CA ILE A 99 -52.38 48.34 23.47
C ILE A 99 -51.25 48.35 22.44
N ALA A 100 -51.54 48.49 21.15
CA ALA A 100 -50.51 48.62 20.11
C ALA A 100 -49.61 49.85 20.31
N ALA A 101 -50.18 50.99 20.70
CA ALA A 101 -49.41 52.19 21.04
C ALA A 101 -48.54 51.98 22.30
N SER A 102 -49.04 51.27 23.31
CA SER A 102 -48.28 50.92 24.52
C SER A 102 -47.11 49.98 24.20
N ILE A 103 -47.28 49.06 23.26
CA ILE A 103 -46.22 48.18 22.73
C ILE A 103 -45.12 49.00 22.05
N ASP A 104 -45.49 49.92 21.17
CA ASP A 104 -44.54 50.77 20.46
C ASP A 104 -43.73 51.66 21.41
N GLN A 105 -44.36 52.14 22.48
CA GLN A 105 -43.71 52.90 23.53
C GLN A 105 -42.71 52.06 24.34
N VAL A 106 -43.05 50.82 24.70
CA VAL A 106 -42.13 49.87 25.37
C VAL A 106 -40.93 49.56 24.47
N VAL A 107 -41.15 49.35 23.17
CA VAL A 107 -40.05 49.12 22.20
C VAL A 107 -39.15 50.35 22.07
N ALA A 108 -39.72 51.56 22.07
CA ALA A 108 -38.95 52.81 22.06
C ALA A 108 -38.09 52.99 23.32
N ILE A 109 -38.62 52.64 24.50
CA ILE A 109 -37.88 52.66 25.77
C ILE A 109 -36.69 51.69 25.72
N PHE A 110 -36.90 50.46 25.22
CA PHE A 110 -35.80 49.50 25.05
C PHE A 110 -34.74 49.91 24.01
N LYS A 111 -35.07 50.84 23.11
CA LYS A 111 -34.12 51.44 22.15
C LYS A 111 -33.42 52.71 22.66
N GLY A 112 -33.74 53.19 23.87
CA GLY A 112 -33.13 54.38 24.47
C GLY A 112 -33.71 55.73 23.98
N GLY A 113 -34.92 55.75 23.42
CA GLY A 113 -35.53 56.97 22.83
C GLY A 113 -36.44 57.76 23.79
N VAL A 114 -36.29 59.09 23.81
CA VAL A 114 -37.25 60.05 24.38
C VAL A 114 -38.39 60.27 23.37
N VAL A 115 -39.64 60.11 23.80
CA VAL A 115 -40.83 60.20 22.94
C VAL A 115 -41.35 61.65 22.87
N ALA A 116 -41.44 62.22 21.66
CA ALA A 116 -42.10 63.50 21.40
C ALA A 116 -43.46 63.29 20.68
N PRO A 117 -44.47 64.17 20.87
CA PRO A 117 -45.82 63.93 20.40
C PRO A 117 -46.06 64.36 18.95
N ALA A 118 -47.04 63.70 18.33
CA ALA A 118 -47.38 63.77 16.90
C ALA A 118 -47.97 65.11 16.44
N GLN A 119 -47.71 65.46 15.17
CA GLN A 119 -48.37 66.54 14.43
C GLN A 119 -48.69 66.11 12.97
N PRO A 120 -49.64 66.78 12.29
CA PRO A 120 -50.65 66.14 11.44
C PRO A 120 -50.31 66.03 9.94
N VAL A 121 -51.05 65.12 9.31
CA VAL A 121 -50.98 64.71 7.89
C VAL A 121 -51.50 65.83 6.97
N GLN A 122 -50.74 66.13 5.90
CA GLN A 122 -51.22 66.88 4.75
C GLN A 122 -51.44 65.96 3.54
N ASP A 123 -52.56 66.20 2.88
CA ASP A 123 -53.14 65.53 1.72
C ASP A 123 -52.34 65.82 0.44
N LEU A 124 -52.00 64.78 -0.36
CA LEU A 124 -51.48 64.92 -1.73
C LEU A 124 -52.07 63.86 -2.67
N ASP A 125 -52.93 64.36 -3.55
CA ASP A 125 -53.44 63.91 -4.85
C ASP A 125 -53.25 62.44 -5.31
N LYS A 126 -54.37 61.78 -5.64
CA LYS A 126 -54.48 60.35 -5.97
C LYS A 126 -54.41 60.08 -7.47
N GLY A 127 -53.35 59.38 -7.88
CA GLY A 127 -53.28 58.65 -9.16
C GLY A 127 -52.16 57.62 -9.15
N GLY A 128 -52.47 56.37 -8.77
CA GLY A 128 -51.50 55.28 -8.67
C GLY A 128 -51.37 54.41 -9.93
N GLY A 129 -50.34 53.56 -9.94
CA GLY A 129 -50.16 52.46 -10.89
C GLY A 129 -49.62 51.20 -10.18
N SER A 130 -49.54 50.06 -10.88
CA SER A 130 -49.07 48.79 -10.32
C SER A 130 -47.83 48.27 -11.06
N ALA A 131 -47.04 47.43 -10.41
CA ALA A 131 -45.88 46.79 -11.05
C ALA A 131 -45.72 45.34 -10.59
N LYS A 132 -45.45 44.43 -11.53
CA LYS A 132 -45.11 43.04 -11.26
C LYS A 132 -43.60 42.82 -11.40
N ILE A 133 -42.95 42.46 -10.31
CA ILE A 133 -41.51 42.21 -10.25
C ILE A 133 -41.25 40.70 -10.32
N THR A 134 -40.39 40.28 -11.25
CA THR A 134 -40.02 38.88 -11.44
C THR A 134 -38.50 38.75 -11.56
N SER A 135 -37.95 37.58 -11.21
CA SER A 135 -36.53 37.30 -11.41
C SER A 135 -36.26 35.89 -11.87
N SER A 136 -35.08 35.69 -12.47
CA SER A 136 -34.51 34.38 -12.84
C SER A 136 -33.15 34.25 -12.14
N PRO A 137 -33.00 33.39 -11.10
CA PRO A 137 -34.02 32.53 -10.49
C PRO A 137 -35.09 33.34 -9.72
N SER A 138 -36.26 32.74 -9.51
CA SER A 138 -37.35 33.31 -8.69
C SER A 138 -37.08 33.13 -7.19
N GLY A 139 -37.80 33.87 -6.34
CA GLY A 139 -37.68 33.82 -4.88
C GLY A 139 -36.72 34.85 -4.30
N ALA A 140 -36.29 35.83 -5.11
CA ALA A 140 -35.43 36.91 -4.66
C ALA A 140 -36.22 37.90 -3.80
N GLU A 141 -35.65 38.35 -2.69
CA GLU A 141 -36.17 39.42 -1.87
C GLU A 141 -36.29 40.71 -2.69
N VAL A 142 -37.45 41.36 -2.60
CA VAL A 142 -37.79 42.59 -3.31
C VAL A 142 -37.77 43.72 -2.31
N TRP A 143 -36.84 44.64 -2.50
CA TRP A 143 -36.66 45.86 -1.71
C TRP A 143 -37.03 47.07 -2.56
N LEU A 144 -37.91 47.92 -2.05
CA LEU A 144 -38.37 49.15 -2.72
C LEU A 144 -38.06 50.35 -1.83
N ASN A 145 -37.22 51.28 -2.29
CA ASN A 145 -36.71 52.40 -1.49
C ASN A 145 -36.15 51.93 -0.13
N ASP A 146 -35.38 50.84 -0.15
CA ASP A 146 -34.77 50.19 1.01
C ASP A 146 -35.77 49.58 2.03
N GLU A 147 -37.06 49.50 1.69
CA GLU A 147 -38.09 48.75 2.44
C GLU A 147 -38.33 47.37 1.81
N PHE A 148 -38.27 46.30 2.61
CA PHE A 148 -38.61 44.95 2.15
C PHE A 148 -40.11 44.83 1.92
N ILE A 149 -40.51 44.43 0.71
CA ILE A 149 -41.93 44.36 0.31
C ILE A 149 -42.39 42.94 -0.06
N GLY A 150 -41.49 42.00 -0.33
CA GLY A 150 -41.85 40.61 -0.62
C GLY A 150 -40.76 39.84 -1.35
N ILE A 151 -41.11 38.74 -2.02
CA ILE A 151 -40.20 37.91 -2.83
C ILE A 151 -40.73 37.73 -4.26
N THR A 152 -39.84 37.60 -5.25
CA THR A 152 -40.25 37.43 -6.65
C THR A 152 -40.90 36.05 -6.90
N PRO A 153 -41.97 35.96 -7.73
CA PRO A 153 -42.75 37.06 -8.31
C PRO A 153 -43.54 37.86 -7.26
N HIS A 154 -43.42 39.19 -7.28
CA HIS A 154 -44.15 40.09 -6.38
C HIS A 154 -44.97 41.11 -7.17
N ILE A 155 -46.19 41.40 -6.75
CA ILE A 155 -47.04 42.44 -7.34
C ILE A 155 -47.11 43.60 -6.36
N ILE A 156 -46.72 44.79 -6.82
CA ILE A 156 -46.81 46.06 -6.09
C ILE A 156 -48.16 46.70 -6.45
N PRO A 157 -49.13 46.73 -5.52
CA PRO A 157 -50.43 47.34 -5.78
C PRO A 157 -50.36 48.87 -5.64
N GLU A 158 -51.05 49.57 -6.55
CA GLU A 158 -51.40 51.00 -6.51
C GLU A 158 -50.47 51.91 -5.69
N LYS A 159 -49.26 52.13 -6.21
CA LYS A 159 -48.31 53.13 -5.69
C LYS A 159 -48.41 54.43 -6.49
N PRO A 160 -48.16 55.62 -5.89
CA PRO A 160 -48.12 56.89 -6.61
C PRO A 160 -47.21 56.81 -7.84
N SER A 161 -47.62 57.41 -8.95
CA SER A 161 -46.74 57.46 -10.13
C SER A 161 -45.43 58.16 -9.78
N GLY A 162 -44.31 57.52 -10.10
CA GLY A 162 -43.00 58.00 -9.67
C GLY A 162 -41.89 56.99 -9.92
N THR A 163 -40.69 57.38 -9.52
CA THR A 163 -39.47 56.58 -9.66
C THR A 163 -39.08 56.01 -8.30
N TYR A 164 -38.82 54.71 -8.25
CA TYR A 164 -38.51 53.97 -7.05
C TYR A 164 -37.17 53.24 -7.22
N LYS A 165 -36.37 53.16 -6.15
CA LYS A 165 -35.18 52.31 -6.10
C LYS A 165 -35.63 50.87 -5.86
N LEU A 166 -35.34 49.98 -6.81
CA LEU A 166 -35.62 48.55 -6.71
C LEU A 166 -34.31 47.82 -6.45
N ARG A 167 -34.26 46.99 -5.42
CA ARG A 167 -33.14 46.09 -5.16
C ARG A 167 -33.66 44.66 -5.01
N LEU A 168 -33.05 43.73 -5.74
CA LEU A 168 -33.34 42.30 -5.63
C LEU A 168 -32.15 41.58 -4.99
N GLU A 169 -32.44 40.80 -3.95
CA GLU A 169 -31.42 40.04 -3.23
C GLU A 169 -31.80 38.56 -3.18
N LEU A 170 -30.87 37.70 -3.57
CA LEU A 170 -31.05 36.25 -3.49
C LEU A 170 -29.72 35.64 -2.99
N PRO A 171 -29.74 34.75 -1.98
CA PRO A 171 -28.53 34.09 -1.50
C PRO A 171 -27.76 33.41 -2.64
N ASP A 172 -26.42 33.50 -2.63
CA ASP A 172 -25.53 33.02 -3.71
C ASP A 172 -25.60 33.81 -5.04
N TYR A 173 -26.36 34.92 -5.11
CA TYR A 173 -26.43 35.80 -6.29
C TYR A 173 -25.98 37.23 -5.95
N VAL A 174 -25.55 37.98 -6.97
CA VAL A 174 -25.15 39.39 -6.85
C VAL A 174 -26.41 40.23 -6.63
N SER A 175 -26.39 41.11 -5.61
CA SER A 175 -27.47 42.08 -5.37
C SER A 175 -27.70 42.91 -6.63
N ASN A 176 -28.95 42.93 -7.11
CA ASN A 176 -29.34 43.61 -8.34
C ASN A 176 -30.09 44.89 -8.01
N GLU A 177 -29.44 46.05 -8.17
CA GLU A 177 -30.09 47.36 -8.03
C GLU A 177 -30.54 47.90 -9.39
N ALA A 178 -31.76 48.45 -9.45
CA ALA A 178 -32.32 49.06 -10.63
C ALA A 178 -33.33 50.14 -10.26
N THR A 179 -33.70 50.94 -11.25
CA THR A 179 -34.76 51.95 -11.11
C THR A 179 -36.09 51.39 -11.61
N LEU A 180 -37.13 51.43 -10.78
CA LEU A 180 -38.50 51.07 -11.13
C LEU A 180 -39.32 52.34 -11.38
N VAL A 181 -39.98 52.43 -12.53
CA VAL A 181 -40.85 53.58 -12.88
C VAL A 181 -42.30 53.09 -12.91
N ILE A 182 -43.12 53.58 -11.97
CA ILE A 182 -44.56 53.29 -11.92
C ILE A 182 -45.30 54.43 -12.62
N LYS A 183 -46.10 54.08 -13.64
CA LYS A 183 -46.90 55.04 -14.41
C LYS A 183 -48.38 54.91 -14.05
N LYS A 184 -49.08 56.04 -13.98
CA LYS A 184 -50.51 56.10 -13.63
C LYS A 184 -51.35 55.18 -14.52
N GLY A 185 -52.21 54.36 -13.90
CA GLY A 185 -53.21 53.53 -14.59
C GLY A 185 -52.65 52.39 -15.46
N LYS A 186 -51.37 52.03 -15.34
CA LYS A 186 -50.77 50.90 -16.05
C LYS A 186 -50.12 49.92 -15.07
N GLU A 187 -50.26 48.62 -15.35
CA GLU A 187 -49.45 47.58 -14.75
C GLU A 187 -48.19 47.38 -15.59
N THR A 188 -47.00 47.49 -14.98
CA THR A 188 -45.73 47.24 -15.68
C THR A 188 -45.04 45.98 -15.15
N ILE A 189 -44.54 45.13 -16.04
CA ILE A 189 -43.78 43.93 -15.67
C ILE A 189 -42.29 44.25 -15.74
N HIS A 190 -41.58 44.00 -14.64
CA HIS A 190 -40.13 44.18 -14.54
C HIS A 190 -39.47 42.84 -14.22
N HIS A 191 -38.77 42.29 -15.21
CA HIS A 191 -37.99 41.06 -15.06
C HIS A 191 -36.50 41.37 -14.86
N ARG A 192 -35.81 40.56 -14.04
CA ARG A 192 -34.37 40.65 -13.79
C ARG A 192 -33.71 39.28 -13.75
N GLU A 193 -32.64 39.11 -14.51
CA GLU A 193 -31.75 37.96 -14.37
C GLU A 193 -30.72 38.25 -13.28
N LEU A 194 -30.61 37.35 -12.30
CA LEU A 194 -29.65 37.48 -11.21
C LEU A 194 -28.38 36.71 -11.58
N ALA A 195 -27.25 37.40 -11.54
CA ALA A 195 -25.94 36.78 -11.79
C ALA A 195 -25.48 36.03 -10.53
N SER A 196 -25.07 34.77 -10.68
CA SER A 196 -24.47 33.98 -9.59
C SER A 196 -23.20 34.66 -9.05
N ASN A 197 -22.98 34.57 -7.74
CA ASN A 197 -21.72 34.97 -7.09
C ASN A 197 -20.55 34.05 -7.44
N TRP A 198 -20.84 32.88 -8.01
CA TRP A 198 -19.89 31.81 -8.28
C TRP A 198 -19.73 31.55 -9.78
N GLY A 199 -18.55 31.08 -10.18
CA GLY A 199 -18.32 30.46 -11.49
C GLY A 199 -18.15 28.95 -11.37
N LYS A 200 -17.96 28.29 -12.51
CA LYS A 200 -17.73 26.84 -12.58
C LYS A 200 -16.34 26.53 -13.15
N ILE A 201 -15.78 25.38 -12.79
CA ILE A 201 -14.59 24.82 -13.47
C ILE A 201 -14.92 23.41 -13.96
N SER A 202 -14.75 23.16 -15.26
CA SER A 202 -14.70 21.82 -15.85
C SER A 202 -13.25 21.32 -15.87
N ILE A 203 -12.99 20.19 -15.22
CA ILE A 203 -11.66 19.66 -14.95
C ILE A 203 -11.52 18.28 -15.58
N SER A 204 -10.47 18.07 -16.36
CA SER A 204 -10.20 16.78 -17.04
C SER A 204 -8.72 16.39 -16.97
N SER A 205 -8.42 15.10 -17.12
CA SER A 205 -7.03 14.66 -17.28
C SER A 205 -6.92 13.46 -18.21
N SER A 206 -5.71 13.24 -18.72
CA SER A 206 -5.35 12.05 -19.50
C SER A 206 -4.12 11.40 -18.85
N PRO A 207 -4.24 10.23 -18.20
CA PRO A 207 -5.46 9.43 -18.04
C PRO A 207 -6.51 10.09 -17.13
N THR A 208 -7.76 9.67 -17.24
CA THR A 208 -8.85 10.07 -16.33
C THR A 208 -8.72 9.38 -14.97
N GLY A 209 -9.41 9.86 -13.94
CA GLY A 209 -9.41 9.28 -12.59
C GLY A 209 -8.44 9.97 -11.62
N ALA A 210 -7.81 11.07 -12.01
CA ALA A 210 -6.92 11.83 -11.14
C ALA A 210 -7.71 12.52 -10.02
N THR A 211 -7.18 12.45 -8.80
CA THR A 211 -7.63 13.30 -7.69
C THR A 211 -7.25 14.75 -7.96
N VAL A 212 -8.13 15.67 -7.57
CA VAL A 212 -8.02 17.09 -7.89
C VAL A 212 -7.84 17.89 -6.62
N TYR A 213 -6.89 18.83 -6.64
CA TYR A 213 -6.75 19.85 -5.61
C TYR A 213 -6.99 21.22 -6.25
N LEU A 214 -7.80 22.05 -5.59
CA LEU A 214 -8.03 23.44 -5.98
C LEU A 214 -7.35 24.33 -4.92
N ASP A 215 -6.37 25.12 -5.34
CA ASP A 215 -5.57 25.99 -4.46
C ASP A 215 -5.01 25.25 -3.24
N ASP A 216 -4.40 24.09 -3.50
CA ASP A 216 -3.81 23.17 -2.50
C ASP A 216 -4.81 22.49 -1.55
N VAL A 217 -6.11 22.70 -1.75
CA VAL A 217 -7.17 22.01 -1.00
C VAL A 217 -7.71 20.83 -1.79
N LEU A 218 -7.70 19.64 -1.20
CA LEU A 218 -8.27 18.44 -1.78
C LEU A 218 -9.76 18.66 -2.05
N VAL A 219 -10.20 18.35 -3.27
CA VAL A 219 -11.62 18.27 -3.61
C VAL A 219 -12.11 16.85 -3.24
N PRO A 220 -12.88 16.68 -2.15
CA PRO A 220 -13.24 15.35 -1.66
C PRO A 220 -14.19 14.63 -2.62
N ASN A 221 -14.00 13.31 -2.75
CA ASN A 221 -14.89 12.40 -3.50
C ASN A 221 -15.08 12.73 -4.99
N LEU A 222 -14.15 13.47 -5.59
CA LEU A 222 -14.17 13.81 -7.02
C LEU A 222 -12.87 13.43 -7.70
N THR A 223 -12.99 12.76 -8.85
CA THR A 223 -11.88 12.42 -9.75
C THR A 223 -12.18 12.93 -11.16
N THR A 224 -11.15 13.18 -11.96
CA THR A 224 -11.35 13.64 -13.35
C THR A 224 -12.03 12.59 -14.24
N PRO A 225 -12.88 12.98 -15.21
CA PRO A 225 -13.38 14.34 -15.43
C PRO A 225 -14.45 14.73 -14.39
N CYS A 226 -14.41 15.97 -13.90
CA CYS A 226 -15.38 16.48 -12.93
C CYS A 226 -15.67 17.97 -13.16
N VAL A 227 -16.74 18.48 -12.52
CA VAL A 227 -17.12 19.89 -12.57
C VAL A 227 -17.28 20.44 -11.16
N LEU A 228 -16.66 21.58 -10.87
CA LEU A 228 -16.84 22.33 -9.62
C LEU A 228 -17.80 23.49 -9.88
N ASP A 229 -18.96 23.48 -9.21
CA ASP A 229 -20.05 24.41 -9.52
C ASP A 229 -20.06 25.71 -8.69
N ARG A 230 -19.28 25.76 -7.60
CA ARG A 230 -19.24 26.89 -6.65
C ARG A 230 -17.80 27.35 -6.43
N VAL A 231 -17.19 27.93 -7.47
CA VAL A 231 -15.82 28.46 -7.38
C VAL A 231 -15.85 29.99 -7.37
N ALA A 232 -15.11 30.59 -6.45
CA ALA A 232 -15.02 32.04 -6.37
C ALA A 232 -14.45 32.61 -7.68
N PRO A 233 -14.82 33.83 -8.09
CA PRO A 233 -14.18 34.48 -9.23
C PRO A 233 -12.73 34.81 -8.89
N GLY A 234 -11.81 34.50 -9.80
CA GLY A 234 -10.37 34.68 -9.56
C GLY A 234 -9.51 33.71 -10.35
N VAL A 235 -8.20 33.81 -10.19
CA VAL A 235 -7.24 32.84 -10.73
C VAL A 235 -7.07 31.72 -9.72
N HIS A 236 -7.27 30.49 -10.17
CA HIS A 236 -7.14 29.28 -9.37
C HIS A 236 -6.06 28.36 -9.94
N VAL A 237 -5.36 27.66 -9.05
CA VAL A 237 -4.41 26.60 -9.38
C VAL A 237 -5.09 25.26 -9.17
N VAL A 238 -5.04 24.41 -10.20
CA VAL A 238 -5.59 23.05 -10.17
C VAL A 238 -4.44 22.08 -10.27
N LYS A 239 -4.26 21.24 -9.24
CA LYS A 239 -3.29 20.15 -9.24
C LYS A 239 -4.00 18.82 -9.43
N PHE A 240 -3.31 17.92 -10.11
CA PHE A 240 -3.79 16.62 -10.54
C PHE A 240 -2.84 15.56 -10.01
N PHE A 241 -3.38 14.62 -9.24
CA PHE A 241 -2.61 13.49 -8.74
C PHE A 241 -3.26 12.19 -9.20
N LEU A 242 -2.48 11.36 -9.89
CA LEU A 242 -2.87 10.02 -10.30
C LEU A 242 -1.72 9.08 -9.93
N ALA A 243 -2.03 7.99 -9.23
CA ALA A 243 -1.01 7.04 -8.80
C ALA A 243 -0.20 6.52 -10.00
N GLY A 244 1.12 6.43 -9.83
CA GLY A 244 2.05 6.00 -10.88
C GLY A 244 2.31 7.03 -11.99
N HIS A 245 1.81 8.26 -11.87
CA HIS A 245 2.02 9.33 -12.85
C HIS A 245 2.58 10.60 -12.19
N SER A 246 3.26 11.42 -12.99
CA SER A 246 3.79 12.72 -12.55
C SER A 246 2.65 13.66 -12.14
N GLU A 247 2.87 14.47 -11.11
CA GLU A 247 1.93 15.53 -10.72
C GLU A 247 1.68 16.50 -11.88
N GLY A 248 0.40 16.70 -12.22
CA GLY A 248 -0.01 17.74 -13.17
C GLY A 248 -0.37 19.01 -12.43
N THR A 249 -0.03 20.18 -12.97
CA THR A 249 -0.47 21.49 -12.46
C THR A 249 -0.94 22.36 -13.61
N ALA A 250 -2.09 23.02 -13.45
CA ALA A 250 -2.62 23.98 -14.40
C ALA A 250 -3.25 25.17 -13.69
N ARG A 251 -3.39 26.29 -14.38
CA ARG A 251 -4.04 27.51 -13.88
C ARG A 251 -5.25 27.83 -14.71
N THR A 252 -6.31 28.32 -14.08
CA THR A 252 -7.52 28.77 -14.78
C THR A 252 -8.11 30.00 -14.12
N SER A 253 -8.81 30.82 -14.90
CA SER A 253 -9.48 32.04 -14.41
C SER A 253 -10.98 31.82 -14.41
N VAL A 254 -11.58 31.93 -13.23
CA VAL A 254 -13.01 31.76 -13.01
C VAL A 254 -13.70 33.11 -13.08
N ILE A 255 -14.70 33.20 -13.95
CA ILE A 255 -15.55 34.38 -14.11
C ILE A 255 -16.95 34.02 -13.61
N ARG A 256 -17.60 34.96 -12.91
CA ARG A 256 -18.98 34.82 -12.40
C ARG A 256 -19.93 34.31 -13.50
N GLY A 257 -20.72 33.28 -13.17
CA GLY A 257 -21.72 32.70 -14.08
C GLY A 257 -21.17 31.99 -15.31
N LYS A 258 -19.84 31.93 -15.51
CA LYS A 258 -19.21 31.22 -16.63
C LYS A 258 -18.57 29.91 -16.15
N THR A 259 -18.36 29.00 -17.10
CA THR A 259 -17.59 27.76 -16.87
C THR A 259 -16.20 27.93 -17.47
N ALA A 260 -15.18 27.91 -16.63
CA ALA A 260 -13.79 27.79 -17.04
C ALA A 260 -13.47 26.31 -17.30
N SER A 261 -12.48 26.02 -18.15
CA SER A 261 -12.05 24.66 -18.44
C SER A 261 -10.56 24.51 -18.16
N VAL A 262 -10.16 23.36 -17.63
CA VAL A 262 -8.75 23.03 -17.36
C VAL A 262 -8.52 21.54 -17.61
N ALA A 263 -7.36 21.22 -18.18
CA ALA A 263 -6.97 19.85 -18.50
C ALA A 263 -5.48 19.64 -18.24
N ALA A 264 -5.09 18.43 -17.82
CA ALA A 264 -3.69 18.02 -17.68
C ALA A 264 -3.44 16.64 -18.31
N LYS A 265 -2.31 16.50 -19.01
CA LYS A 265 -1.76 15.20 -19.41
C LYS A 265 -0.78 14.76 -18.32
N LEU A 266 -0.97 13.56 -17.77
CA LEU A 266 -0.14 13.01 -16.71
C LEU A 266 0.77 11.96 -17.33
N GLU A 267 2.08 12.13 -17.20
CA GLU A 267 3.05 11.19 -17.78
C GLU A 267 3.31 10.05 -16.78
N PRO A 268 3.39 8.79 -17.23
CA PRO A 268 3.76 7.67 -16.36
C PRO A 268 5.13 7.91 -15.72
N MET A 269 5.22 7.64 -14.42
CA MET A 269 6.50 7.64 -13.74
C MET A 269 7.21 6.33 -14.05
N CYS A 270 8.23 6.39 -14.91
CA CYS A 270 9.07 5.22 -15.24
C CYS A 270 10.51 5.42 -14.76
N GLY A 271 11.24 4.32 -14.64
CA GLY A 271 12.69 4.27 -14.47
C GLY A 271 13.30 3.13 -15.29
N ARG A 272 14.62 3.14 -15.47
CA ARG A 272 15.33 2.12 -16.24
C ARG A 272 15.73 0.96 -15.34
N LEU A 273 15.34 -0.26 -15.71
CA LEU A 273 15.75 -1.48 -15.03
C LEU A 273 16.71 -2.27 -15.94
N VAL A 274 17.85 -2.66 -15.38
CA VAL A 274 18.81 -3.57 -16.00
C VAL A 274 18.85 -4.84 -15.17
N VAL A 275 18.52 -5.98 -15.80
CA VAL A 275 18.51 -7.30 -15.15
C VAL A 275 19.56 -8.20 -15.78
N SER A 276 20.48 -8.68 -14.96
CA SER A 276 21.39 -9.78 -15.28
C SER A 276 21.08 -10.99 -14.39
N SER A 277 21.59 -12.16 -14.78
CA SER A 277 21.50 -13.36 -13.96
C SER A 277 22.75 -14.22 -14.05
N SER A 278 23.10 -14.83 -12.93
CA SER A 278 24.25 -15.72 -12.80
C SER A 278 23.94 -16.88 -11.86
N TYR A 279 24.52 -18.04 -12.11
CA TYR A 279 24.53 -19.13 -11.15
C TYR A 279 25.47 -18.80 -9.97
N GLY A 280 25.35 -19.51 -8.84
CA GLY A 280 26.16 -19.28 -7.62
C GLY A 280 27.69 -19.32 -7.82
N GLY A 281 28.18 -19.97 -8.88
CA GLY A 281 29.59 -19.98 -9.28
C GLY A 281 30.01 -18.83 -10.21
N GLY A 282 29.17 -17.83 -10.45
CA GLY A 282 29.46 -16.65 -11.28
C GLY A 282 29.27 -16.86 -12.79
N SER A 283 29.03 -18.08 -13.26
CA SER A 283 28.70 -18.34 -14.67
C SER A 283 27.37 -17.67 -15.04
N LYS A 284 27.32 -17.00 -16.20
CA LYS A 284 26.12 -16.32 -16.71
C LYS A 284 24.98 -17.31 -16.91
N CYS A 285 23.77 -16.89 -16.54
CA CYS A 285 22.54 -17.51 -17.01
C CYS A 285 21.85 -16.58 -17.99
N GLU A 286 21.43 -17.11 -19.15
CA GLU A 286 20.52 -16.44 -20.08
C GLU A 286 19.15 -17.14 -20.06
N GLY A 287 18.28 -16.65 -19.17
CA GLY A 287 17.00 -17.27 -18.84
C GLY A 287 15.82 -16.44 -19.32
N ASN A 288 14.62 -17.03 -19.32
CA ASN A 288 13.38 -16.29 -19.52
C ASN A 288 13.15 -15.35 -18.34
N LEU A 289 12.87 -14.08 -18.63
CA LEU A 289 12.65 -13.02 -17.65
C LEU A 289 11.17 -12.68 -17.58
N LYS A 290 10.63 -12.69 -16.36
CA LYS A 290 9.33 -12.10 -16.05
C LYS A 290 9.47 -10.92 -15.10
N ILE A 291 8.66 -9.90 -15.32
CA ILE A 291 8.46 -8.79 -14.39
C ILE A 291 6.98 -8.77 -14.04
N ASP A 292 6.65 -8.85 -12.75
CA ASP A 292 5.28 -8.95 -12.22
C ASP A 292 4.44 -10.04 -12.91
N GLY A 293 5.07 -11.19 -13.16
CA GLY A 293 4.44 -12.35 -13.79
C GLY A 293 4.33 -12.29 -15.32
N GLN A 294 4.62 -11.14 -15.95
CA GLN A 294 4.60 -11.00 -17.42
C GLN A 294 5.97 -11.28 -18.02
N ILE A 295 6.02 -12.09 -19.09
CA ILE A 295 7.27 -12.36 -19.82
C ILE A 295 7.67 -11.09 -20.59
N VAL A 296 8.84 -10.53 -20.25
CA VAL A 296 9.36 -9.29 -20.87
C VAL A 296 10.55 -9.53 -21.79
N GLY A 297 11.18 -10.71 -21.72
CA GLY A 297 12.33 -11.05 -22.54
C GLY A 297 13.20 -12.14 -21.94
N ARG A 298 14.51 -12.06 -22.20
CA ARG A 298 15.53 -12.95 -21.64
C ARG A 298 16.67 -12.14 -21.03
N THR A 299 17.29 -12.65 -19.96
CA THR A 299 18.48 -12.02 -19.37
C THR A 299 19.74 -12.24 -20.24
N PRO A 300 20.69 -11.29 -20.28
CA PRO A 300 20.60 -9.94 -19.72
C PRO A 300 19.58 -9.07 -20.48
N TRP A 301 18.83 -8.28 -19.74
CA TRP A 301 17.74 -7.45 -20.26
C TRP A 301 17.84 -6.03 -19.73
N GLN A 302 17.42 -5.06 -20.54
CA GLN A 302 17.21 -3.69 -20.10
C GLN A 302 15.94 -3.11 -20.71
N GLY A 303 15.22 -2.31 -19.94
CA GLY A 303 14.03 -1.61 -20.42
C GLY A 303 13.49 -0.63 -19.39
N ASP A 304 12.54 0.20 -19.80
CA ASP A 304 11.86 1.13 -18.91
C ASP A 304 10.65 0.41 -18.28
N VAL A 305 10.52 0.53 -16.96
CA VAL A 305 9.43 -0.04 -16.16
C VAL A 305 8.84 1.05 -15.27
N SER A 306 7.61 0.87 -14.79
CA SER A 306 6.99 1.82 -13.86
C SER A 306 7.86 2.02 -12.61
N ALA A 307 7.80 3.20 -12.01
CA ALA A 307 8.43 3.44 -10.73
C ALA A 307 7.65 2.72 -9.63
N GLY A 308 8.35 2.01 -8.75
CA GLY A 308 7.73 1.18 -7.72
C GLY A 308 8.47 -0.13 -7.45
N SER A 309 7.85 -0.99 -6.66
CA SER A 309 8.37 -2.33 -6.37
C SER A 309 7.91 -3.30 -7.46
N HIS A 310 8.84 -4.08 -7.99
CA HIS A 310 8.62 -5.06 -9.03
C HIS A 310 9.16 -6.42 -8.60
N THR A 311 8.41 -7.48 -8.90
CA THR A 311 8.89 -8.85 -8.74
C THR A 311 9.56 -9.30 -10.03
N VAL A 312 10.85 -9.58 -9.96
CA VAL A 312 11.64 -10.05 -11.10
C VAL A 312 11.90 -11.54 -10.95
N GLU A 313 11.47 -12.33 -11.92
CA GLU A 313 11.69 -13.77 -11.95
C GLU A 313 12.54 -14.15 -13.16
N VAL A 314 13.56 -14.97 -12.94
CA VAL A 314 14.40 -15.51 -14.00
C VAL A 314 14.35 -17.03 -13.96
N GLN A 315 13.99 -17.63 -15.10
CA GLN A 315 14.01 -19.07 -15.31
C GLN A 315 15.17 -19.43 -16.24
N CYS A 316 16.18 -20.08 -15.69
CA CYS A 316 17.32 -20.62 -16.40
C CYS A 316 17.10 -22.09 -16.77
N GLN A 317 18.03 -22.64 -17.56
CA GLN A 317 18.03 -24.08 -17.86
C GLN A 317 18.12 -24.93 -16.59
N ASN A 318 18.99 -24.54 -15.64
CA ASN A 318 19.29 -25.33 -14.45
C ASN A 318 18.87 -24.64 -13.15
N GLY A 319 17.76 -23.91 -13.14
CA GLY A 319 17.27 -23.26 -11.92
C GLY A 319 16.40 -22.06 -12.18
N LYS A 320 15.82 -21.52 -11.12
CA LYS A 320 15.03 -20.30 -11.15
C LYS A 320 15.26 -19.50 -9.88
N ALA A 321 15.10 -18.20 -9.98
CA ALA A 321 15.05 -17.35 -8.80
C ALA A 321 14.10 -16.18 -9.03
N SER A 322 13.63 -15.63 -7.92
CA SER A 322 12.75 -14.47 -7.88
C SER A 322 13.32 -13.47 -6.88
N GLN A 323 13.31 -12.19 -7.23
CA GLN A 323 13.78 -11.12 -6.36
C GLN A 323 12.95 -9.86 -6.56
N GLN A 324 12.66 -9.16 -5.47
CA GLN A 324 12.04 -7.83 -5.50
C GLN A 324 13.09 -6.78 -5.85
N VAL A 325 12.72 -5.82 -6.70
CA VAL A 325 13.51 -4.62 -7.00
C VAL A 325 12.64 -3.39 -6.92
N THR A 326 13.19 -2.30 -6.38
CA THR A 326 12.52 -1.00 -6.41
C THR A 326 13.14 -0.14 -7.50
N VAL A 327 12.29 0.39 -8.38
CA VAL A 327 12.68 1.26 -9.49
C VAL A 327 12.25 2.69 -9.14
N ALA A 328 13.22 3.60 -9.07
CA ALA A 328 12.96 5.01 -8.86
C ALA A 328 12.57 5.69 -10.17
N HIS A 329 11.66 6.68 -10.10
CA HIS A 329 11.32 7.50 -11.26
C HIS A 329 12.54 8.26 -11.78
N ASN A 330 12.78 8.21 -13.11
CA ASN A 330 13.96 8.71 -13.80
C ASN A 330 15.29 8.15 -13.26
N GLY A 331 15.24 7.08 -12.47
CA GLY A 331 16.40 6.38 -11.94
C GLY A 331 16.84 5.23 -12.85
N ARG A 332 18.02 4.68 -12.53
CA ARG A 332 18.52 3.42 -13.08
C ARG A 332 18.72 2.44 -11.93
N SER A 333 18.05 1.30 -11.99
CA SER A 333 18.23 0.19 -11.05
C SER A 333 18.90 -0.97 -11.77
N GLU A 334 19.93 -1.54 -11.14
CA GLU A 334 20.63 -2.72 -11.64
C GLU A 334 20.40 -3.88 -10.69
N LEU A 335 20.01 -5.03 -11.24
CA LEU A 335 19.72 -6.24 -10.49
C LEU A 335 20.46 -7.42 -11.13
N ASN A 336 21.34 -8.06 -10.36
CA ASN A 336 21.88 -9.37 -10.71
C ASN A 336 21.18 -10.44 -9.88
N ILE A 337 20.33 -11.25 -10.52
CA ILE A 337 19.66 -12.37 -9.84
C ILE A 337 20.61 -13.57 -9.77
N LEU A 338 20.86 -14.04 -8.54
CA LEU A 338 21.56 -15.29 -8.28
C LEU A 338 20.59 -16.47 -8.44
N ILE A 339 20.89 -17.35 -9.38
CA ILE A 339 20.08 -18.52 -9.69
C ILE A 339 20.56 -19.68 -8.84
N GLU A 340 19.72 -20.11 -7.91
CA GLU A 340 19.94 -21.35 -7.17
C GLU A 340 19.71 -22.52 -8.12
N THR A 341 20.79 -23.29 -8.35
CA THR A 341 20.76 -24.49 -9.18
C THR A 341 20.18 -25.71 -8.47
N CYS A 342 19.94 -25.59 -7.17
CA CYS A 342 19.41 -26.64 -6.31
C CYS A 342 18.54 -26.07 -5.18
N PRO A 343 17.28 -25.70 -5.48
CA PRO A 343 16.32 -25.19 -4.49
C PRO A 343 15.68 -26.36 -3.73
N GLY A 344 16.45 -27.01 -2.87
CA GLY A 344 15.99 -28.14 -2.06
C GLY A 344 17.11 -29.11 -1.69
N ASP A 345 16.73 -30.26 -1.15
CA ASP A 345 17.66 -31.33 -0.78
C ASP A 345 18.16 -32.12 -2.00
N TRP A 346 17.44 -32.09 -3.12
CA TRP A 346 17.74 -32.80 -4.37
C TRP A 346 18.09 -31.79 -5.48
N CYS A 347 19.24 -31.99 -6.12
CA CYS A 347 19.73 -31.17 -7.22
C CYS A 347 19.58 -31.92 -8.53
N LEU A 348 18.93 -31.32 -9.53
CA LEU A 348 18.83 -31.88 -10.87
C LEU A 348 20.20 -31.79 -11.57
N ILE A 349 20.69 -32.94 -12.02
CA ILE A 349 21.93 -33.08 -12.78
C ILE A 349 21.55 -33.42 -14.22
N PRO A 350 21.63 -32.47 -15.17
CA PRO A 350 21.36 -32.76 -16.57
C PRO A 350 22.28 -33.84 -17.11
N GLY A 351 21.70 -34.85 -17.76
CA GLY A 351 22.47 -35.93 -18.36
C GLY A 351 23.32 -35.45 -19.55
N GLY A 352 24.36 -36.22 -19.85
CA GLY A 352 25.28 -35.94 -20.95
C GLY A 352 26.37 -36.99 -21.06
N SER A 353 27.20 -36.86 -22.10
CA SER A 353 28.39 -37.70 -22.26
C SER A 353 29.65 -36.96 -21.80
N SER A 354 30.51 -37.65 -21.06
CA SER A 354 31.82 -37.13 -20.66
C SER A 354 32.89 -38.22 -20.63
N ASN A 355 34.14 -37.80 -20.46
CA ASN A 355 35.26 -38.70 -20.22
C ASN A 355 35.37 -38.95 -18.71
N MET A 356 35.23 -40.21 -18.30
CA MET A 356 35.40 -40.67 -16.92
C MET A 356 36.81 -41.22 -16.72
N GLY A 357 37.40 -40.95 -15.54
CA GLY A 357 38.75 -41.35 -15.17
C GLY A 357 39.80 -40.27 -15.41
N SER A 358 41.08 -40.62 -15.25
CA SER A 358 42.21 -39.69 -15.37
C SER A 358 43.47 -40.39 -15.88
N ASN A 359 44.18 -39.78 -16.83
CA ASN A 359 45.49 -40.27 -17.27
C ASN A 359 46.63 -39.85 -16.31
N ASP A 360 46.40 -38.79 -15.52
CA ASP A 360 47.36 -38.23 -14.56
C ASP A 360 47.14 -38.77 -13.13
N GLY A 361 46.22 -39.72 -12.97
CA GLY A 361 45.85 -40.33 -11.69
C GLY A 361 46.43 -41.74 -11.52
N ASP A 362 45.85 -42.45 -10.54
CA ASP A 362 46.24 -43.82 -10.20
C ASP A 362 45.81 -44.80 -11.31
N ASP A 363 46.34 -46.03 -11.28
CA ASP A 363 46.13 -47.00 -12.36
C ASP A 363 44.67 -47.47 -12.46
N ASP A 364 43.93 -47.45 -11.35
CA ASP A 364 42.51 -47.79 -11.33
C ASP A 364 41.61 -46.66 -11.85
N GLU A 365 42.16 -45.46 -12.08
CA GLU A 365 41.48 -44.35 -12.76
C GLU A 365 41.57 -44.45 -14.29
N LYS A 366 42.26 -45.48 -14.81
CA LYS A 366 42.56 -45.68 -16.23
C LYS A 366 41.84 -46.91 -16.79
N PRO A 367 41.59 -46.96 -18.12
CA PRO A 367 41.75 -45.87 -19.06
C PRO A 367 40.63 -44.82 -18.92
N VAL A 368 40.94 -43.59 -19.33
CA VAL A 368 39.91 -42.59 -19.58
C VAL A 368 38.98 -43.12 -20.69
N HIS A 369 37.68 -43.15 -20.43
CA HIS A 369 36.69 -43.70 -21.35
C HIS A 369 35.42 -42.84 -21.36
N ARG A 370 34.67 -42.92 -22.47
CA ARG A 370 33.45 -42.11 -22.65
C ARG A 370 32.27 -42.79 -21.99
N VAL A 371 31.56 -42.07 -21.13
CA VAL A 371 30.35 -42.52 -20.44
C VAL A 371 29.22 -41.54 -20.71
N THR A 372 28.00 -42.03 -20.90
CA THR A 372 26.79 -41.23 -21.03
C THR A 372 25.89 -41.45 -19.83
N VAL A 373 25.68 -40.42 -19.03
CA VAL A 373 24.81 -40.45 -17.86
C VAL A 373 23.47 -39.82 -18.25
N ARG A 374 22.35 -40.44 -17.84
CA ARG A 374 21.01 -39.86 -18.02
C ARG A 374 20.81 -38.67 -17.08
N THR A 375 19.77 -37.88 -17.30
CA THR A 375 19.37 -36.89 -16.29
C THR A 375 18.93 -37.62 -15.02
N PHE A 376 19.39 -37.14 -13.88
CA PHE A 376 19.08 -37.69 -12.57
C PHE A 376 19.09 -36.57 -11.53
N GLU A 377 18.64 -36.88 -10.31
CA GLU A 377 18.76 -35.97 -9.18
C GLU A 377 19.75 -36.56 -8.16
N MET A 378 20.55 -35.69 -7.53
CA MET A 378 21.50 -36.07 -6.48
C MET A 378 21.30 -35.18 -5.26
N THR A 379 21.43 -35.72 -4.04
CA THR A 379 21.32 -34.89 -2.84
C THR A 379 22.39 -33.83 -2.78
N LYS A 380 22.00 -32.62 -2.40
CA LYS A 380 22.86 -31.43 -2.30
C LYS A 380 24.10 -31.69 -1.44
N THR A 381 23.92 -32.46 -0.37
CA THR A 381 24.94 -32.79 0.61
C THR A 381 25.09 -34.31 0.73
N GLN A 382 26.16 -34.73 1.41
CA GLN A 382 26.19 -35.99 2.13
C GLN A 382 24.99 -36.09 3.08
N VAL A 383 24.51 -37.31 3.35
CA VAL A 383 23.44 -37.55 4.33
C VAL A 383 23.94 -37.09 5.70
N THR A 384 23.14 -36.30 6.42
CA THR A 384 23.53 -35.81 7.76
C THR A 384 23.19 -36.80 8.87
N VAL A 385 23.80 -36.63 10.04
CA VAL A 385 23.44 -37.42 11.24
C VAL A 385 21.96 -37.26 11.59
N GLU A 386 21.42 -36.05 11.52
CA GLU A 386 20.02 -35.75 11.79
C GLU A 386 19.08 -36.47 10.81
N GLN A 387 19.43 -36.46 9.53
CA GLN A 387 18.70 -37.17 8.48
C GLN A 387 18.73 -38.69 8.70
N TYR A 388 19.92 -39.27 8.93
CA TYR A 388 20.05 -40.70 9.20
C TYR A 388 19.31 -41.11 10.47
N LYS A 389 19.35 -40.28 11.51
CA LYS A 389 18.64 -40.50 12.77
C LYS A 389 17.14 -40.65 12.56
N ALA A 390 16.53 -39.88 11.65
CA ALA A 390 15.11 -40.04 11.33
C ALA A 390 14.78 -41.45 10.80
N CYS A 391 15.66 -42.08 10.01
CA CYS A 391 15.47 -43.45 9.54
C CYS A 391 15.60 -44.49 10.65
N VAL A 392 16.52 -44.27 11.59
CA VAL A 392 16.71 -45.13 12.77
C VAL A 392 15.52 -45.02 13.71
N ASP A 393 15.05 -43.79 13.98
CA ASP A 393 13.89 -43.54 14.84
C ASP A 393 12.60 -44.10 14.20
N ALA A 394 12.53 -44.19 12.87
CA ALA A 394 11.47 -44.89 12.14
C ALA A 394 11.57 -46.43 12.17
N GLY A 395 12.64 -46.99 12.76
CA GLY A 395 12.87 -48.43 12.86
C GLY A 395 13.26 -49.12 11.54
N VAL A 396 13.62 -48.35 10.51
CA VAL A 396 13.99 -48.88 9.19
C VAL A 396 15.49 -49.05 9.05
N CYS A 397 16.28 -48.09 9.56
CA CYS A 397 17.74 -48.17 9.57
C CYS A 397 18.25 -48.68 10.93
N THR A 398 19.36 -49.40 10.90
CA THR A 398 20.12 -49.75 12.12
C THR A 398 21.05 -48.62 12.51
N ALA A 399 21.34 -48.46 13.82
CA ALA A 399 22.34 -47.51 14.28
C ALA A 399 23.74 -47.81 13.67
N PRO A 400 24.51 -46.78 13.30
CA PRO A 400 25.89 -46.93 12.84
C PRO A 400 26.83 -47.25 14.01
N ASP A 401 28.12 -47.41 13.71
CA ASP A 401 29.14 -47.54 14.76
C ASP A 401 29.36 -46.21 15.50
N THR A 402 29.89 -46.32 16.72
CA THR A 402 30.25 -45.21 17.61
C THR A 402 31.74 -45.21 17.89
N GLY A 403 32.31 -44.05 18.15
CA GLY A 403 33.73 -43.86 18.48
C GLY A 403 34.09 -42.38 18.49
N ASP A 404 35.32 -42.04 18.88
CA ASP A 404 35.75 -40.66 19.12
C ASP A 404 35.59 -39.74 17.89
N TYR A 405 35.75 -40.30 16.68
CA TYR A 405 35.59 -39.56 15.42
C TYR A 405 34.28 -39.87 14.66
N CYS A 406 33.45 -40.79 15.18
CA CYS A 406 32.12 -41.04 14.63
C CYS A 406 31.15 -39.92 15.06
N ASN A 407 30.31 -39.48 14.13
CA ASN A 407 29.39 -38.36 14.33
C ASN A 407 28.10 -38.80 15.03
N TRP A 408 27.76 -40.09 14.99
CA TRP A 408 26.58 -40.63 15.66
C TRP A 408 26.70 -40.56 17.18
N GLY A 409 25.63 -40.11 17.85
CA GLY A 409 25.58 -39.97 19.30
C GLY A 409 26.19 -38.68 19.85
N GLN A 410 26.85 -37.87 19.01
CA GLN A 410 27.41 -36.57 19.40
C GLN A 410 26.36 -35.46 19.25
N SER A 411 26.07 -34.74 20.34
CA SER A 411 24.94 -33.79 20.40
C SER A 411 25.07 -32.57 19.49
N ASP A 412 26.30 -32.17 19.15
CA ASP A 412 26.61 -31.00 18.32
C ASP A 412 26.81 -31.34 16.83
N ARG A 413 26.67 -32.62 16.45
CA ARG A 413 27.01 -33.11 15.10
C ARG A 413 25.81 -33.44 14.21
N GLY A 414 24.60 -32.98 14.55
CA GLY A 414 23.40 -33.23 13.75
C GLY A 414 23.52 -32.86 12.26
N LYS A 415 24.25 -31.78 11.95
CA LYS A 415 24.50 -31.29 10.58
C LYS A 415 25.80 -31.79 9.94
N HIS A 416 26.56 -32.63 10.63
CA HIS A 416 27.74 -33.28 10.05
C HIS A 416 27.29 -34.45 9.16
N PRO A 417 28.11 -34.87 8.18
CA PRO A 417 27.82 -36.07 7.41
C PRO A 417 27.73 -37.29 8.34
N ILE A 418 26.76 -38.17 8.13
CA ILE A 418 26.78 -39.46 8.78
C ILE A 418 28.03 -40.22 8.32
N ASN A 419 28.76 -40.79 9.27
CA ASN A 419 29.94 -41.61 9.05
C ASN A 419 29.86 -42.88 9.90
N CYS A 420 30.86 -43.75 9.81
CA CYS A 420 30.87 -45.04 10.52
C CYS A 420 29.67 -45.93 10.15
N VAL A 421 29.20 -45.79 8.90
CA VAL A 421 28.13 -46.59 8.27
C VAL A 421 28.72 -47.52 7.23
N ASP A 422 28.17 -48.72 7.14
CA ASP A 422 28.53 -49.67 6.08
C ASP A 422 27.67 -49.46 4.83
N TRP A 423 28.03 -50.14 3.74
CA TRP A 423 27.35 -50.01 2.46
C TRP A 423 25.89 -50.49 2.52
N HIS A 424 25.60 -51.49 3.35
CA HIS A 424 24.24 -52.03 3.51
C HIS A 424 23.33 -51.06 4.28
N GLN A 425 23.87 -50.38 5.29
CA GLN A 425 23.20 -49.30 6.01
C GLN A 425 22.90 -48.11 5.09
N ALA A 426 23.88 -47.72 4.27
CA ALA A 426 23.71 -46.67 3.28
C ALA A 426 22.59 -47.00 2.27
N GLN A 427 22.55 -48.26 1.78
CA GLN A 427 21.48 -48.74 0.91
C GLN A 427 20.09 -48.77 1.58
N ALA A 428 20.03 -49.20 2.84
CA ALA A 428 18.77 -49.21 3.60
C ALA A 428 18.21 -47.80 3.76
N TYR A 429 19.06 -46.83 4.10
CA TYR A 429 18.68 -45.42 4.16
C TYR A 429 18.26 -44.88 2.79
N ALA A 430 19.04 -45.15 1.75
CA ALA A 430 18.75 -44.68 0.39
C ALA A 430 17.34 -45.10 -0.05
N LYS A 431 17.00 -46.39 0.16
CA LYS A 431 15.68 -46.93 -0.14
C LYS A 431 14.57 -46.28 0.69
N TRP A 432 14.80 -46.05 1.99
CA TRP A 432 13.84 -45.40 2.88
C TRP A 432 13.56 -43.94 2.47
N ALA A 433 14.60 -43.22 2.07
CA ALA A 433 14.52 -41.82 1.63
C ALA A 433 13.97 -41.67 0.19
N GLY A 434 13.58 -42.77 -0.48
CA GLY A 434 13.02 -42.75 -1.83
C GLY A 434 14.06 -42.55 -2.93
N GLY A 435 15.31 -42.93 -2.69
CA GLY A 435 16.39 -42.90 -3.67
C GLY A 435 17.20 -44.20 -3.70
N ARG A 436 18.44 -44.07 -4.18
CA ARG A 436 19.46 -45.13 -4.26
C ARG A 436 20.84 -44.51 -4.02
N LEU A 437 21.87 -45.32 -3.84
CA LEU A 437 23.23 -44.84 -3.99
C LEU A 437 23.47 -44.41 -5.45
N PRO A 438 24.26 -43.34 -5.69
CA PRO A 438 24.69 -43.00 -7.04
C PRO A 438 25.54 -44.13 -7.62
N THR A 439 25.54 -44.26 -8.94
CA THR A 439 26.58 -45.04 -9.61
C THR A 439 27.92 -44.30 -9.54
N GLU A 440 29.03 -45.00 -9.69
CA GLU A 440 30.35 -44.37 -9.72
C GLU A 440 30.43 -43.33 -10.84
N ALA A 441 29.84 -43.65 -12.00
CA ALA A 441 29.77 -42.76 -13.14
C ALA A 441 28.93 -41.50 -12.88
N GLU A 442 27.75 -41.64 -12.26
CA GLU A 442 26.93 -40.51 -11.85
C GLU A 442 27.66 -39.61 -10.85
N TRP A 443 28.33 -40.22 -9.87
CA TRP A 443 29.08 -39.50 -8.86
C TRP A 443 30.21 -38.68 -9.49
N GLU A 444 31.05 -39.27 -10.35
CA GLU A 444 32.13 -38.53 -11.00
C GLU A 444 31.59 -37.46 -11.95
N TYR A 445 30.54 -37.77 -12.72
CA TYR A 445 29.90 -36.80 -13.62
C TYR A 445 29.42 -35.56 -12.87
N ALA A 446 28.75 -35.77 -11.73
CA ALA A 446 28.28 -34.73 -10.85
C ALA A 446 29.44 -33.96 -10.19
N ALA A 447 30.45 -34.68 -9.68
CA ALA A 447 31.65 -34.10 -9.09
C ALA A 447 32.43 -33.26 -10.10
N ARG A 448 32.40 -33.60 -11.39
CA ARG A 448 33.00 -32.81 -12.49
C ARG A 448 32.09 -31.70 -13.01
N SER A 449 31.11 -31.24 -12.22
CA SER A 449 30.22 -30.14 -12.60
C SER A 449 29.52 -30.37 -13.95
N GLY A 450 28.99 -31.58 -14.15
CA GLY A 450 28.33 -32.02 -15.38
C GLY A 450 29.29 -32.61 -16.40
N GLY A 451 30.27 -33.38 -15.94
CA GLY A 451 31.22 -34.08 -16.81
C GLY A 451 32.25 -33.18 -17.50
N ARG A 452 32.56 -32.01 -16.94
CA ARG A 452 33.63 -31.14 -17.45
C ARG A 452 34.99 -31.79 -17.25
N ASP A 453 35.96 -31.41 -18.07
CA ASP A 453 37.35 -31.83 -17.90
C ASP A 453 38.05 -31.01 -16.79
N TRP A 454 37.51 -31.15 -15.57
CA TRP A 454 37.97 -30.48 -14.35
C TRP A 454 38.49 -31.48 -13.34
N LYS A 455 39.64 -31.16 -12.74
CA LYS A 455 40.29 -31.98 -11.71
C LYS A 455 39.50 -32.04 -10.40
N TYR A 456 38.85 -30.93 -10.03
CA TYR A 456 38.05 -30.78 -8.82
C TYR A 456 36.65 -30.22 -9.16
N PRO A 457 35.68 -30.27 -8.22
CA PRO A 457 34.34 -29.74 -8.44
C PRO A 457 34.25 -28.30 -8.94
N TRP A 458 35.19 -27.46 -8.52
CA TRP A 458 35.26 -26.05 -8.85
C TRP A 458 36.18 -25.72 -10.04
N GLY A 459 36.89 -26.70 -10.60
CA GLY A 459 37.85 -26.48 -11.69
C GLY A 459 39.21 -27.12 -11.47
N ASN A 460 40.24 -26.49 -12.04
CA ASN A 460 41.62 -27.01 -12.06
C ASN A 460 42.55 -26.30 -11.05
N GLU A 461 42.04 -25.31 -10.32
CA GLU A 461 42.77 -24.66 -9.23
C GLU A 461 43.04 -25.63 -8.09
N ASN A 462 44.22 -25.52 -7.45
CA ASN A 462 44.62 -26.40 -6.36
C ASN A 462 43.57 -26.48 -5.25
N ALA A 463 43.37 -27.69 -4.73
CA ALA A 463 42.53 -27.91 -3.57
C ALA A 463 43.21 -27.35 -2.32
N THR A 464 42.45 -26.57 -1.56
CA THR A 464 42.85 -25.97 -0.29
C THR A 464 41.69 -26.02 0.69
N CYS A 465 41.98 -25.76 1.96
CA CYS A 465 40.97 -25.63 3.01
C CYS A 465 39.95 -24.49 2.82
N GLU A 466 40.09 -23.63 1.80
CA GLU A 466 39.03 -22.68 1.40
C GLU A 466 37.91 -23.34 0.59
N ARG A 467 38.19 -24.49 -0.05
CA ARG A 467 37.29 -25.15 -1.01
C ARG A 467 36.84 -26.54 -0.57
N ALA A 468 37.66 -27.28 0.19
CA ALA A 468 37.32 -28.60 0.68
C ALA A 468 37.68 -28.76 2.16
N VAL A 469 37.00 -29.66 2.87
CA VAL A 469 37.40 -30.09 4.22
C VAL A 469 38.40 -31.23 4.03
N MET A 470 39.68 -30.95 4.20
CA MET A 470 40.77 -31.85 3.80
C MET A 470 42.01 -31.64 4.68
N TYR A 471 43.04 -32.45 4.46
CA TYR A 471 44.38 -32.19 4.99
C TYR A 471 45.10 -31.15 4.12
N ASP A 472 45.44 -30.01 4.71
CA ASP A 472 46.15 -28.89 4.06
C ASP A 472 47.14 -28.27 5.07
N GLY A 473 48.16 -29.05 5.44
CA GLY A 473 49.07 -28.74 6.55
C GLY A 473 48.53 -29.20 7.91
N ASP A 474 47.22 -29.10 8.12
CA ASP A 474 46.50 -29.60 9.31
C ASP A 474 45.33 -30.51 8.92
N LEU A 475 45.01 -31.52 9.75
CA LEU A 475 43.89 -32.45 9.50
C LEU A 475 42.54 -31.73 9.61
N GLY A 476 41.64 -32.00 8.65
CA GLY A 476 40.28 -31.45 8.63
C GLY A 476 40.24 -29.93 8.74
N CYS A 477 41.21 -29.24 8.12
CA CYS A 477 41.37 -27.79 8.21
C CYS A 477 41.50 -27.26 9.66
N GLY A 478 42.31 -27.94 10.47
CA GLY A 478 42.60 -27.56 11.86
C GLY A 478 41.54 -28.01 12.87
N ARG A 479 40.60 -28.88 12.49
CA ARG A 479 39.59 -29.45 13.40
C ARG A 479 39.75 -30.94 13.66
N GLU A 480 40.64 -31.61 12.91
CA GLU A 480 40.88 -33.05 13.04
C GLU A 480 39.57 -33.87 12.98
N SER A 481 38.60 -33.41 12.19
CA SER A 481 37.26 -33.98 12.13
C SER A 481 36.52 -33.49 10.88
N THR A 482 35.36 -34.11 10.64
CA THR A 482 34.36 -33.60 9.70
C THR A 482 33.88 -32.20 10.07
N TRP A 483 33.39 -31.46 9.08
CA TRP A 483 32.67 -30.20 9.31
C TRP A 483 31.17 -30.41 8.98
N PRO A 484 30.29 -29.50 9.43
CA PRO A 484 28.92 -29.46 8.93
C PRO A 484 28.91 -29.43 7.40
N VAL A 485 27.94 -30.12 6.80
CA VAL A 485 27.78 -30.16 5.35
C VAL A 485 27.60 -28.74 4.77
N CYS A 486 28.02 -28.53 3.53
CA CYS A 486 28.07 -27.24 2.82
C CYS A 486 28.92 -26.16 3.51
N SER A 487 29.93 -26.52 4.31
CA SER A 487 30.76 -25.52 5.00
C SER A 487 31.78 -24.81 4.10
N LYS A 488 32.06 -25.32 2.90
CA LYS A 488 33.03 -24.78 1.94
C LYS A 488 32.39 -24.39 0.60
N PRO A 489 31.57 -23.33 0.54
CA PRO A 489 30.78 -22.99 -0.65
C PRO A 489 31.61 -22.69 -1.91
N ARG A 490 32.87 -22.27 -1.76
CA ARG A 490 33.79 -22.05 -2.90
C ARG A 490 34.21 -23.33 -3.61
N GLY A 491 33.99 -24.49 -2.99
CA GLY A 491 34.23 -25.80 -3.59
C GLY A 491 32.98 -26.50 -4.12
N ASN A 492 31.84 -25.83 -4.17
CA ASN A 492 30.62 -26.42 -4.71
C ASN A 492 30.73 -26.63 -6.23
N THR A 493 29.99 -27.63 -6.73
CA THR A 493 29.83 -27.82 -8.18
C THR A 493 29.01 -26.69 -8.80
N THR A 494 29.03 -26.57 -10.13
CA THR A 494 28.13 -25.61 -10.84
C THR A 494 26.66 -25.94 -10.66
N HIS A 495 26.33 -27.18 -10.27
CA HIS A 495 24.97 -27.64 -9.96
C HIS A 495 24.59 -27.43 -8.50
N GLY A 496 25.48 -26.84 -7.69
CA GLY A 496 25.22 -26.49 -6.29
C GLY A 496 25.42 -27.64 -5.30
N LEU A 497 26.00 -28.77 -5.74
CA LEU A 497 26.37 -29.86 -4.85
C LEU A 497 27.55 -29.44 -3.97
N CYS A 498 27.42 -29.68 -2.66
CA CYS A 498 28.44 -29.41 -1.66
C CYS A 498 29.30 -30.66 -1.40
N ASP A 499 30.52 -30.43 -0.93
CA ASP A 499 31.41 -31.44 -0.36
C ASP A 499 31.63 -32.66 -1.28
N MET A 500 31.58 -32.47 -2.60
CA MET A 500 31.97 -33.52 -3.57
C MET A 500 33.49 -33.79 -3.52
N ALA A 501 34.24 -33.00 -2.78
CA ALA A 501 35.66 -33.18 -2.49
C ALA A 501 35.90 -32.97 -0.99
N GLY A 502 36.42 -34.00 -0.32
CA GLY A 502 36.71 -33.99 1.12
C GLY A 502 35.48 -34.20 2.01
N ASN A 503 35.64 -33.82 3.28
CA ASN A 503 34.75 -34.14 4.40
C ASN A 503 34.71 -35.65 4.66
N VAL A 504 33.97 -36.44 3.89
CA VAL A 504 33.97 -37.90 3.98
C VAL A 504 34.01 -38.53 2.60
N TRP A 505 34.65 -39.69 2.49
CA TRP A 505 34.44 -40.63 1.40
C TRP A 505 32.96 -41.01 1.31
N GLU A 506 32.50 -41.33 0.11
CA GLU A 506 31.09 -41.61 -0.12
C GLU A 506 30.89 -42.94 -0.83
N TRP A 507 30.15 -43.85 -0.19
CA TRP A 507 29.72 -45.10 -0.81
C TRP A 507 28.94 -44.85 -2.10
N VAL A 508 29.31 -45.57 -3.16
CA VAL A 508 28.53 -45.65 -4.40
C VAL A 508 28.04 -47.08 -4.63
N GLN A 509 27.19 -47.28 -5.64
CA GLN A 509 26.58 -48.58 -5.91
C GLN A 509 27.60 -49.64 -6.35
N ASP A 510 28.61 -49.26 -7.13
CA ASP A 510 29.47 -50.14 -7.92
C ASP A 510 30.36 -51.10 -7.11
N TRP A 511 30.61 -52.29 -7.66
CA TRP A 511 31.73 -53.13 -7.21
C TRP A 511 33.05 -52.54 -7.72
N TYR A 512 34.07 -52.57 -6.86
CA TYR A 512 35.41 -52.11 -7.24
C TYR A 512 36.03 -53.05 -8.28
N HIS A 513 36.65 -52.42 -9.27
CA HIS A 513 37.48 -53.04 -10.30
C HIS A 513 38.79 -52.26 -10.37
N ASP A 514 39.91 -52.95 -10.57
CA ASP A 514 41.27 -52.39 -10.56
C ASP A 514 41.60 -51.53 -11.80
N SER A 515 40.66 -51.42 -12.75
CA SER A 515 40.74 -50.56 -13.92
C SER A 515 39.36 -50.34 -14.54
N TYR A 516 39.24 -49.33 -15.40
CA TYR A 516 38.04 -49.09 -16.21
C TYR A 516 37.96 -49.93 -17.50
N LYS A 517 38.80 -50.96 -17.66
CA LYS A 517 38.75 -51.83 -18.84
C LYS A 517 37.48 -52.68 -18.80
N GLY A 518 36.54 -52.37 -19.70
CA GLY A 518 35.23 -53.04 -19.75
C GLY A 518 34.16 -52.38 -18.87
N ALA A 519 34.41 -51.17 -18.36
CA ALA A 519 33.44 -50.41 -17.60
C ALA A 519 32.16 -50.11 -18.41
N PRO A 520 30.97 -50.07 -17.77
CA PRO A 520 29.76 -49.60 -18.42
C PRO A 520 29.91 -48.18 -18.99
N THR A 521 29.36 -47.94 -20.18
CA THR A 521 29.45 -46.65 -20.88
C THR A 521 28.13 -45.88 -20.88
N ASP A 522 27.10 -46.40 -20.22
CA ASP A 522 25.74 -45.88 -20.17
C ASP A 522 25.36 -45.30 -18.78
N GLY A 523 26.36 -45.11 -17.92
CA GLY A 523 26.19 -44.56 -16.58
C GLY A 523 25.60 -45.54 -15.56
N SER A 524 25.30 -46.78 -15.97
CA SER A 524 24.84 -47.82 -15.05
C SER A 524 25.94 -48.29 -14.10
N ALA A 525 25.55 -48.80 -12.93
CA ALA A 525 26.49 -49.32 -11.95
C ALA A 525 27.17 -50.61 -12.46
N TRP A 526 28.47 -50.72 -12.22
CA TRP A 526 29.27 -51.89 -12.54
C TRP A 526 29.06 -53.00 -11.52
N GLU A 527 27.96 -53.72 -11.67
CA GLU A 527 27.54 -54.79 -10.74
C GLU A 527 28.11 -56.19 -11.08
N LYS A 528 28.66 -56.37 -12.29
CA LYS A 528 29.17 -57.67 -12.76
C LYS A 528 30.54 -57.54 -13.44
N PRO A 529 31.50 -58.44 -13.14
CA PRO A 529 31.43 -59.48 -12.10
C PRO A 529 31.34 -58.88 -10.68
N THR A 530 30.87 -59.67 -9.71
CA THR A 530 30.83 -59.24 -8.30
C THR A 530 32.25 -59.18 -7.73
N GLY A 531 32.57 -58.12 -7.01
CA GLY A 531 33.85 -57.94 -6.32
C GLY A 531 33.82 -58.28 -4.83
N SER A 532 34.96 -58.08 -4.16
CA SER A 532 35.07 -58.16 -2.69
C SER A 532 34.84 -56.82 -1.98
N SER A 533 34.92 -55.71 -2.74
CA SER A 533 34.90 -54.34 -2.20
C SER A 533 33.97 -53.46 -3.03
N ARG A 534 33.26 -52.54 -2.38
CA ARG A 534 32.46 -51.49 -3.05
C ARG A 534 33.32 -50.26 -3.22
N VAL A 535 32.99 -49.46 -4.22
CA VAL A 535 33.69 -48.20 -4.48
C VAL A 535 33.22 -47.13 -3.49
N ASP A 536 34.16 -46.29 -3.06
CA ASP A 536 33.89 -45.02 -2.40
C ASP A 536 34.67 -43.87 -3.06
N ARG A 537 34.08 -42.66 -3.06
CA ARG A 537 34.58 -41.50 -3.83
C ARG A 537 34.70 -40.22 -3.02
N GLY A 538 35.53 -39.28 -3.50
CA GLY A 538 35.58 -37.89 -3.05
C GLY A 538 36.64 -37.52 -2.01
N GLY A 539 37.25 -38.47 -1.34
CA GLY A 539 38.22 -38.17 -0.28
C GLY A 539 37.57 -37.69 1.01
N SER A 540 38.36 -37.58 2.07
CA SER A 540 37.88 -37.19 3.41
C SER A 540 38.67 -36.04 4.03
N TRP A 541 38.24 -35.63 5.23
CA TRP A 541 38.92 -34.64 6.06
C TRP A 541 40.38 -35.00 6.39
N GLY A 542 40.77 -36.28 6.30
CA GLY A 542 42.15 -36.75 6.49
C GLY A 542 43.00 -36.83 5.22
N ASN A 543 42.44 -36.54 4.04
CA ASN A 543 43.11 -36.71 2.75
C ASN A 543 43.63 -35.38 2.19
N GLY A 544 44.79 -35.41 1.52
CA GLY A 544 45.38 -34.23 0.87
C GLY A 544 44.85 -33.97 -0.54
N ALA A 545 45.35 -32.90 -1.18
CA ALA A 545 44.88 -32.42 -2.48
C ALA A 545 44.85 -33.49 -3.60
N GLY A 546 45.81 -34.42 -3.60
CA GLY A 546 45.87 -35.51 -4.57
C GLY A 546 44.72 -36.52 -4.43
N SER A 547 44.13 -36.65 -3.24
CA SER A 547 43.14 -37.67 -2.90
C SER A 547 41.71 -37.12 -2.75
N VAL A 548 41.49 -35.86 -3.14
CA VAL A 548 40.15 -35.22 -3.21
C VAL A 548 39.78 -34.80 -4.64
N ARG A 549 40.47 -35.36 -5.64
CA ARG A 549 40.18 -35.15 -7.07
C ARG A 549 38.86 -35.81 -7.44
N ALA A 550 38.15 -35.27 -8.43
CA ALA A 550 36.89 -35.89 -8.89
C ALA A 550 37.08 -37.32 -9.43
N ALA A 551 38.25 -37.64 -10.00
CA ALA A 551 38.55 -38.96 -10.53
C ALA A 551 39.07 -39.97 -9.49
N ILE A 552 39.42 -39.54 -8.27
CA ILE A 552 40.05 -40.43 -7.28
C ILE A 552 39.12 -41.57 -6.89
N ARG A 553 39.63 -42.79 -6.93
CA ARG A 553 38.89 -43.98 -6.54
C ARG A 553 39.46 -44.52 -5.24
N ASN A 554 38.58 -45.04 -4.40
CA ASN A 554 38.95 -45.86 -3.26
C ASN A 554 37.92 -46.99 -3.15
N HIS A 555 38.21 -47.96 -2.30
CA HIS A 555 37.30 -49.07 -2.07
C HIS A 555 37.43 -49.63 -0.67
N ALA A 556 36.35 -50.20 -0.18
CA ALA A 556 36.35 -50.96 1.05
C ALA A 556 35.35 -52.12 0.99
N SER A 557 35.52 -53.11 1.88
CA SER A 557 34.56 -54.22 1.97
C SER A 557 33.16 -53.69 2.30
N PRO A 558 32.06 -54.29 1.81
CA PRO A 558 30.70 -53.78 2.02
C PRO A 558 30.29 -53.59 3.49
N GLY A 559 30.90 -54.33 4.42
CA GLY A 559 30.67 -54.24 5.86
C GLY A 559 31.64 -53.29 6.60
N TYR A 560 32.54 -52.62 5.88
CA TYR A 560 33.52 -51.70 6.47
C TYR A 560 32.83 -50.43 6.96
N ARG A 561 33.24 -49.94 8.12
CA ARG A 561 32.74 -48.72 8.77
C ARG A 561 33.94 -47.91 9.22
N HIS A 562 33.96 -46.62 8.91
CA HIS A 562 35.08 -45.75 9.26
C HIS A 562 34.64 -44.30 9.48
N ASP A 563 35.39 -43.56 10.28
CA ASP A 563 35.10 -42.15 10.65
C ASP A 563 35.27 -41.16 9.49
N THR A 564 35.88 -41.59 8.39
CA THR A 564 36.03 -40.83 7.15
C THR A 564 35.07 -41.28 6.05
N LEU A 565 34.15 -42.21 6.31
CA LEU A 565 33.31 -42.83 5.29
C LEU A 565 31.81 -42.67 5.59
N GLY A 566 31.10 -42.04 4.65
CA GLY A 566 29.68 -41.78 4.65
C GLY A 566 29.06 -42.06 3.28
N PHE A 567 28.02 -41.31 2.90
CA PHE A 567 27.35 -41.47 1.60
C PHE A 567 26.42 -40.29 1.26
N ARG A 568 25.98 -40.24 0.00
CA ARG A 568 24.92 -39.37 -0.50
C ARG A 568 23.95 -40.15 -1.39
N LEU A 569 22.84 -39.54 -1.80
CA LEU A 569 21.81 -40.23 -2.58
C LEU A 569 21.70 -39.70 -4.00
N ALA A 570 21.23 -40.58 -4.88
CA ALA A 570 20.74 -40.26 -6.21
C ALA A 570 19.34 -40.84 -6.42
N ARG A 571 18.59 -40.30 -7.38
CA ARG A 571 17.34 -40.88 -7.88
C ARG A 571 17.14 -40.50 -9.33
N ASP A 572 16.38 -41.31 -10.05
CA ASP A 572 16.06 -41.02 -11.45
C ASP A 572 15.12 -39.80 -11.53
N SER A 573 15.33 -38.91 -12.50
CA SER A 573 14.41 -37.80 -12.72
C SER A 573 13.16 -38.30 -13.45
N LEU A 574 11.97 -37.90 -12.97
CA LEU A 574 10.67 -38.25 -13.58
C LEU A 574 10.53 -37.79 -15.03
#